data_AF-A0AA35W9B7-F1
#
_entry.id   AF-A0AA35W9B7-F1
#
_cell.length_a   1.000
_cell.length_b   1.000
_cell.length_c   1.000
_cell.angle_alpha   90.00
_cell.angle_beta   90.00
_cell.angle_gamma   90.00
#
_symmetry.space_group_name_H-M   'P 1'
#
loop_
_entity.id
_entity.type
_entity.pdbx_description
1 polymer ?
#
loop_
_entity_poly.entity_id
_entity_poly.type
_entity_poly.pdbx_seq_one_letter_code
_entity_poly.pdbx_strand_id
1 'polypeptide(L)'
;MASPATNVVYDFISKENQSKWRGILQPAIGKIQKQVHPRMDIEDDAVLYMEDLLYHLLALICSTKPHSINDVATYITKTFVVPLNTWAINDAQRTMERHQLRKGKSVFNLPVDKLNPLLEKEVFKCVVEVNMVRYIAAILDYIAADILKLAGNVMKNTRSVAIRIKVSDIKLSLNADVALHSLFKQLNAQQLGDGTLPPVEACEENEQAATYDQLVRQLVSNEEKYISHLNLILKVYQEPFTDKPKLFPPEEVKKVFLHLPELHALSVQLLSSLDECMEMAGVVDGEPQSPQAGFVFEEMAESQEFDVYANYANSYSDSVNALQKLLENAEAKEYLKVIQILLSLCIVFSYCGC
;
A
#
# COMPACT_ATOMS: atom_id res chain seq x y z
N MET A 1 31.41 -4.49 31.78
CA MET A 1 30.20 -3.86 31.21
C MET A 1 30.12 -4.31 29.76
N ALA A 2 29.19 -5.21 29.45
CA ALA A 2 28.98 -5.69 28.09
C ALA A 2 28.21 -4.62 27.30
N SER A 3 28.75 -4.19 26.17
CA SER A 3 28.02 -3.33 25.22
C SER A 3 26.72 -4.04 24.81
N PRO A 4 25.60 -3.30 24.66
CA PRO A 4 24.38 -3.87 24.11
C PRO A 4 24.68 -4.34 22.69
N ALA A 5 24.44 -5.62 22.40
CA ALA A 5 24.58 -6.19 21.08
C ALA A 5 23.59 -5.46 20.15
N THR A 6 24.11 -4.60 19.28
CA THR A 6 23.35 -4.04 18.17
C THR A 6 22.84 -5.21 17.33
N ASN A 7 21.52 -5.34 17.24
CA ASN A 7 20.89 -6.43 16.50
C ASN A 7 20.99 -6.08 15.00
N VAL A 8 22.15 -6.34 14.40
CA VAL A 8 22.41 -6.04 12.98
C VAL A 8 21.51 -6.95 12.14
N VAL A 9 20.52 -6.35 11.49
CA VAL A 9 19.67 -7.02 10.50
C VAL A 9 20.53 -7.40 9.30
N TYR A 10 20.43 -8.64 8.83
CA TYR A 10 21.20 -9.08 7.66
C TYR A 10 20.64 -8.41 6.40
N ASP A 11 21.50 -7.68 5.69
CA ASP A 11 21.16 -7.04 4.42
C ASP A 11 21.41 -8.00 3.26
N PHE A 12 20.33 -8.53 2.69
CA PHE A 12 20.34 -9.46 1.56
C PHE A 12 20.69 -8.78 0.22
N ILE A 13 20.50 -7.45 0.14
CA ILE A 13 20.57 -6.67 -1.10
C ILE A 13 21.87 -5.86 -1.15
N SER A 14 22.70 -5.90 -0.10
CA SER A 14 24.04 -5.32 -0.10
C SER A 14 24.87 -5.81 -1.29
N LYS A 15 25.75 -4.95 -1.81
CA LYS A 15 26.62 -5.27 -2.96
C LYS A 15 27.43 -6.56 -2.76
N GLU A 16 27.83 -6.87 -1.53
CA GLU A 16 28.56 -8.08 -1.18
C GLU A 16 27.66 -9.33 -1.26
N ASN A 17 26.45 -9.23 -0.72
CA ASN A 17 25.52 -10.35 -0.57
C ASN A 17 24.71 -10.63 -1.85
N GLN A 18 24.54 -9.64 -2.75
CA GLN A 18 23.85 -9.81 -4.03
C GLN A 18 24.38 -10.99 -4.84
N SER A 19 25.70 -11.23 -4.81
CA SER A 19 26.34 -12.37 -5.51
C SER A 19 25.81 -13.74 -5.06
N LYS A 20 25.29 -13.83 -3.83
CA LYS A 20 24.77 -15.06 -3.24
C LYS A 20 23.25 -15.18 -3.39
N TRP A 21 22.52 -14.06 -3.33
CA TRP A 21 21.06 -14.04 -3.20
C TRP A 21 20.31 -13.68 -4.50
N ARG A 22 20.87 -12.83 -5.35
CA ARG A 22 20.16 -12.33 -6.54
C ARG A 22 19.79 -13.47 -7.48
N GLY A 23 18.55 -13.48 -7.96
CA GLY A 23 18.07 -14.49 -8.91
C GLY A 23 17.56 -15.79 -8.30
N ILE A 24 17.65 -15.96 -6.98
CA ILE A 24 17.14 -17.18 -6.32
C ILE A 24 15.62 -17.22 -6.33
N LEU A 25 14.95 -16.09 -6.07
CA LEU A 25 13.49 -16.02 -5.95
C LEU A 25 12.80 -15.75 -7.28
N GLN A 26 13.50 -15.17 -8.26
CA GLN A 26 12.93 -14.75 -9.55
C GLN A 26 12.16 -15.87 -10.29
N PRO A 27 12.68 -17.11 -10.42
CA PRO A 27 11.94 -18.19 -11.08
C PRO A 27 10.65 -18.56 -10.33
N ALA A 28 10.67 -18.48 -9.00
CA ALA A 28 9.50 -18.74 -8.16
C ALA A 28 8.45 -17.63 -8.32
N ILE A 29 8.88 -16.36 -8.34
CA ILE A 29 8.01 -15.19 -8.55
C ILE A 29 7.29 -15.30 -9.91
N GLY A 30 8.01 -15.62 -10.98
CA GLY A 30 7.41 -15.85 -12.30
C GLY A 30 6.37 -16.99 -12.29
N LYS A 31 6.66 -18.08 -11.57
CA LYS A 31 5.71 -19.19 -11.40
C LYS A 31 4.46 -18.78 -10.60
N ILE A 32 4.62 -18.03 -9.52
CA ILE A 32 3.51 -17.50 -8.70
C ILE A 32 2.65 -16.57 -9.55
N GLN A 33 3.27 -15.67 -10.33
CA GLN A 33 2.56 -14.79 -11.24
C GLN A 33 1.68 -15.57 -12.22
N LYS A 34 2.21 -16.63 -12.85
CA LYS A 34 1.43 -17.48 -13.77
C LYS A 34 0.31 -18.26 -13.10
N GLN A 35 0.45 -18.60 -11.81
CA GLN A 35 -0.63 -19.23 -11.04
C GLN A 35 -1.77 -18.25 -10.78
N VAL A 36 -1.44 -16.99 -10.49
CA VAL A 36 -2.42 -15.97 -10.14
C VAL A 36 -3.09 -15.35 -11.37
N HIS A 37 -2.30 -14.96 -12.37
CA HIS A 37 -2.76 -14.32 -13.60
C HIS A 37 -2.19 -15.04 -14.83
N PRO A 38 -2.76 -16.19 -15.26
CA PRO A 38 -2.21 -17.01 -16.35
C PRO A 38 -2.07 -16.31 -17.70
N ARG A 39 -2.91 -15.29 -17.93
CA ARG A 39 -2.97 -14.53 -19.20
C ARG A 39 -2.07 -13.30 -19.22
N MET A 40 -1.40 -12.99 -18.11
CA MET A 40 -0.52 -11.84 -17.99
C MET A 40 0.92 -12.30 -17.94
N ASP A 41 1.84 -11.40 -18.28
CA ASP A 41 3.26 -11.51 -18.00
C ASP A 41 3.67 -10.50 -16.93
N ILE A 42 4.89 -10.61 -16.44
CA ILE A 42 5.52 -9.65 -15.52
C ILE A 42 6.84 -9.21 -16.14
N GLU A 43 7.14 -7.92 -16.08
CA GLU A 43 8.41 -7.39 -16.58
C GLU A 43 9.58 -7.84 -15.69
N ASP A 44 10.77 -8.00 -16.27
CA ASP A 44 11.95 -8.44 -15.53
C ASP A 44 12.28 -7.48 -14.37
N ASP A 45 12.18 -6.17 -14.59
CA ASP A 45 12.37 -5.15 -13.54
C ASP A 45 11.34 -5.29 -12.40
N ALA A 46 10.11 -5.70 -12.71
CA ALA A 46 9.08 -5.97 -11.73
C ALA A 46 9.38 -7.25 -10.92
N VAL A 47 9.94 -8.28 -11.56
CA VAL A 47 10.42 -9.49 -10.88
C VAL A 47 11.58 -9.16 -9.95
N LEU A 48 12.53 -8.33 -10.40
CA LEU A 48 13.66 -7.85 -9.58
C LEU A 48 13.16 -7.09 -8.34
N TYR A 49 12.23 -6.16 -8.53
CA TYR A 49 11.64 -5.41 -7.43
C TYR A 49 10.88 -6.30 -6.44
N MET A 50 10.12 -7.29 -6.92
CA MET A 50 9.46 -8.28 -6.07
C MET A 50 10.44 -9.12 -5.27
N GLU A 51 11.57 -9.53 -5.87
CA GLU A 51 12.62 -10.27 -5.17
C GLU A 51 13.19 -9.44 -4.02
N ASP A 52 13.44 -8.14 -4.25
CA ASP A 52 13.93 -7.24 -3.21
C ASP A 52 12.91 -7.09 -2.07
N LEU A 53 11.62 -6.89 -2.36
CA LEU A 53 10.57 -6.83 -1.33
C LEU A 53 10.50 -8.10 -0.47
N LEU A 54 10.59 -9.28 -1.08
CA LEU A 54 10.58 -10.54 -0.35
C LEU A 54 11.83 -10.72 0.52
N TYR A 55 12.98 -10.21 0.07
CA TYR A 55 14.20 -10.22 0.89
C TYR A 55 14.13 -9.26 2.07
N HIS A 56 13.55 -8.07 1.90
CA HIS A 56 13.28 -7.18 3.04
C HIS A 56 12.39 -7.87 4.07
N LEU A 57 11.32 -8.54 3.62
CA LEU A 57 10.43 -9.29 4.50
C LEU A 57 11.13 -10.48 5.18
N LEU A 58 11.98 -11.20 4.45
CA LEU A 58 12.81 -12.27 5.01
C LEU A 58 13.76 -11.75 6.08
N ALA A 59 14.40 -10.59 5.86
CA ALA A 59 15.27 -9.94 6.82
C ALA A 59 14.53 -9.60 8.11
N LEU A 60 13.31 -9.07 7.99
CA LEU A 60 12.45 -8.76 9.13
C LEU A 60 12.15 -10.02 9.95
N ILE A 61 11.71 -11.11 9.31
CA ILE A 61 11.40 -12.36 9.99
C ILE A 61 12.66 -12.98 10.64
N CYS A 62 13.81 -12.92 9.95
CA CYS A 62 15.07 -13.46 10.47
C CYS A 62 15.70 -12.60 11.58
N SER A 63 15.36 -11.30 11.67
CA SER A 63 15.91 -10.39 12.68
C SER A 63 15.63 -10.81 14.13
N THR A 64 14.53 -11.56 14.33
CA THR A 64 14.16 -12.08 15.66
C THR A 64 14.85 -13.38 16.03
N LYS A 65 15.70 -13.92 15.14
CA LYS A 65 16.39 -15.20 15.32
C LYS A 65 15.45 -16.32 15.80
N PRO A 66 14.35 -16.60 15.07
CA PRO A 66 13.40 -17.62 15.49
C PRO A 66 14.08 -19.00 15.58
N HIS A 67 13.69 -19.80 16.58
CA HIS A 67 14.18 -21.16 16.77
C HIS A 67 13.12 -22.23 16.48
N SER A 68 11.86 -21.84 16.35
CA SER A 68 10.73 -22.72 16.07
C SER A 68 9.70 -22.07 15.13
N ILE A 69 8.85 -22.90 14.53
CA ILE A 69 7.68 -22.44 13.75
C ILE A 69 6.77 -21.53 14.61
N ASN A 70 6.64 -21.85 15.90
CA ASN A 70 5.79 -21.07 16.82
C ASN A 70 6.36 -19.67 17.06
N ASP A 71 7.69 -19.51 17.10
CA ASP A 71 8.32 -18.19 17.23
C ASP A 71 8.02 -17.33 16.01
N VAL A 72 8.12 -17.91 14.80
CA VAL A 72 7.77 -17.22 13.55
C VAL A 72 6.29 -16.84 13.53
N ALA A 73 5.39 -17.74 13.90
CA ALA A 73 3.95 -17.46 13.94
C ALA A 73 3.59 -16.38 14.97
N THR A 74 4.20 -16.44 16.15
CA THR A 74 4.01 -15.44 17.22
C THR A 74 4.53 -14.06 16.77
N TYR A 75 5.66 -14.03 16.09
CA TYR A 75 6.22 -12.81 15.53
C TYR A 75 5.29 -12.18 14.50
N ILE A 76 4.83 -12.97 13.52
CA ILE A 76 3.90 -12.48 12.47
C ILE A 76 2.60 -11.97 13.08
N THR A 77 2.07 -12.66 14.09
CA THR A 77 0.85 -12.23 14.79
C THR A 77 1.00 -10.83 15.39
N LYS A 78 2.20 -10.50 15.90
CA LYS A 78 2.49 -9.19 16.52
C LYS A 78 2.88 -8.11 15.52
N THR A 79 3.55 -8.47 14.43
CA THR A 79 4.18 -7.53 13.50
C THR A 79 3.30 -7.20 12.30
N PHE A 80 2.54 -8.16 11.78
CA PHE A 80 1.71 -7.93 10.60
C PHE A 80 0.33 -7.39 11.02
N VAL A 81 -0.21 -6.45 10.25
CA VAL A 81 -1.53 -5.85 10.51
C VAL A 81 -2.65 -6.87 10.27
N VAL A 82 -3.75 -6.79 11.02
CA VAL A 82 -4.95 -7.61 10.80
C VAL A 82 -5.70 -7.11 9.55
N PRO A 83 -6.19 -7.98 8.65
CA PRO A 83 -6.23 -9.45 8.73
C PRO A 83 -5.05 -10.18 8.09
N LEU A 84 -4.05 -9.45 7.55
CA LEU A 84 -2.92 -10.03 6.82
C LEU A 84 -2.15 -11.06 7.65
N ASN A 85 -1.94 -10.78 8.94
CA ASN A 85 -1.29 -11.73 9.87
C ASN A 85 -1.98 -13.09 9.91
N THR A 86 -3.31 -13.09 10.04
CA THR A 86 -4.15 -14.27 10.22
C THR A 86 -4.22 -15.08 8.93
N TRP A 87 -4.35 -14.40 7.79
CA TRP A 87 -4.35 -15.07 6.50
C TRP A 87 -3.00 -15.69 6.16
N ALA A 88 -1.90 -14.97 6.39
CA ALA A 88 -0.55 -15.48 6.16
C ALA A 88 -0.25 -16.73 7.03
N ILE A 89 -0.61 -16.71 8.32
CA ILE A 89 -0.41 -17.86 9.22
C ILE A 89 -1.26 -19.06 8.77
N ASN A 90 -2.54 -18.85 8.48
CA ASN A 90 -3.44 -19.93 8.07
C ASN A 90 -3.02 -20.55 6.74
N ASP A 91 -2.59 -19.75 5.77
CA ASP A 91 -2.12 -20.26 4.47
C ASP A 91 -0.80 -21.02 4.62
N ALA A 92 0.12 -20.53 5.45
CA ALA A 92 1.38 -21.20 5.75
C ALA A 92 1.14 -22.57 6.42
N GLN A 93 0.25 -22.64 7.41
CA GLN A 93 -0.14 -23.90 8.06
C GLN A 93 -0.73 -24.91 7.07
N ARG A 94 -1.69 -24.47 6.22
CA ARG A 94 -2.26 -25.33 5.17
C ARG A 94 -1.21 -25.81 4.17
N THR A 95 -0.23 -24.98 3.86
CA THR A 95 0.87 -25.36 2.96
C THR A 95 1.78 -26.42 3.61
N MET A 96 2.05 -26.29 4.91
CA MET A 96 2.78 -27.31 5.67
C MET A 96 2.03 -28.65 5.74
N GLU A 97 0.72 -28.64 5.99
CA GLU A 97 -0.12 -29.85 6.00
C GLU A 97 -0.13 -30.54 4.64
N ARG A 98 -0.30 -29.78 3.55
CA ARG A 98 -0.24 -30.30 2.17
C ARG A 98 1.11 -30.93 1.86
N HIS A 99 2.21 -30.36 2.36
CA HIS A 99 3.55 -30.92 2.20
C HIS A 99 3.70 -32.26 2.94
N GLN A 100 3.16 -32.39 4.16
CA GLN A 100 3.20 -33.66 4.91
C GLN A 100 2.44 -34.79 4.19
N LEU A 101 1.33 -34.46 3.52
CA LEU A 101 0.52 -35.40 2.76
C LEU A 101 1.16 -35.82 1.42
N ARG A 102 1.93 -34.93 0.79
CA ARG A 102 2.56 -35.16 -0.53
C ARG A 102 4.04 -35.50 -0.39
N LYS A 103 4.35 -36.73 0.04
CA LYS A 103 5.73 -37.23 0.13
C LYS A 103 6.40 -37.20 -1.26
N GLY A 104 7.31 -36.24 -1.48
CA GLY A 104 8.24 -36.21 -2.62
C GLY A 104 7.95 -35.18 -3.73
N LYS A 105 6.86 -34.40 -3.68
CA LYS A 105 6.65 -33.25 -4.59
C LYS A 105 6.68 -31.95 -3.81
N SER A 106 7.53 -31.00 -4.22
CA SER A 106 7.57 -29.67 -3.60
C SER A 106 6.22 -28.96 -3.77
N VAL A 107 5.61 -28.57 -2.64
CA VAL A 107 4.37 -27.79 -2.59
C VAL A 107 4.68 -26.28 -2.61
N PHE A 108 5.89 -25.90 -2.24
CA PHE A 108 6.36 -24.51 -2.18
C PHE A 108 6.77 -24.02 -3.56
N ASN A 109 6.52 -22.76 -3.88
CA ASN A 109 7.07 -22.17 -5.10
C ASN A 109 8.49 -21.65 -4.86
N LEU A 110 8.76 -21.05 -3.69
CA LEU A 110 10.11 -20.63 -3.30
C LEU A 110 11.07 -21.84 -3.16
N PRO A 111 12.35 -21.69 -3.56
CA PRO A 111 13.33 -22.78 -3.58
C PRO A 111 13.93 -23.04 -2.19
N VAL A 112 13.19 -23.76 -1.34
CA VAL A 112 13.62 -24.12 0.04
C VAL A 112 15.01 -24.77 0.07
N ASP A 113 15.34 -25.62 -0.91
CA ASP A 113 16.63 -26.31 -0.97
C ASP A 113 17.82 -25.37 -1.17
N LYS A 114 17.60 -24.17 -1.75
CA LYS A 114 18.61 -23.12 -1.88
C LYS A 114 18.60 -22.19 -0.67
N LEU A 115 17.40 -21.85 -0.17
CA LEU A 115 17.24 -20.93 0.96
C LEU A 115 17.78 -21.51 2.27
N ASN A 116 17.51 -22.78 2.57
CA ASN A 116 17.93 -23.41 3.82
C ASN A 116 19.45 -23.31 4.09
N PRO A 117 20.34 -23.79 3.20
CA PRO A 117 21.78 -23.71 3.45
C PRO A 117 22.32 -22.28 3.47
N LEU A 118 21.72 -21.35 2.71
CA LEU A 118 22.13 -19.94 2.72
C LEU A 118 21.73 -19.24 4.02
N LEU A 119 20.53 -19.51 4.53
CA LEU A 119 20.06 -18.99 5.81
C LEU A 119 20.91 -19.53 6.97
N GLU A 120 21.24 -20.83 6.98
CA GLU A 120 22.12 -21.44 7.98
C GLU A 120 23.51 -20.80 7.99
N LYS A 121 24.10 -20.61 6.80
CA LYS A 121 25.48 -20.14 6.66
C LYS A 121 25.64 -18.63 6.85
N GLU A 122 24.78 -17.83 6.23
CA GLU A 122 24.98 -16.39 6.11
C GLU A 122 24.20 -15.59 7.16
N VAL A 123 23.00 -16.05 7.53
CA VAL A 123 22.06 -15.29 8.39
C VAL A 123 22.10 -15.76 9.83
N PHE A 124 21.77 -17.03 10.08
CA PHE A 124 21.67 -17.59 11.42
C PHE A 124 23.02 -18.03 12.00
N LYS A 125 23.97 -18.42 11.14
CA LYS A 125 25.28 -18.96 11.51
C LYS A 125 25.16 -20.19 12.44
N CYS A 126 24.07 -20.94 12.32
CA CYS A 126 23.77 -22.15 13.07
C CYS A 126 22.87 -23.09 12.24
N VAL A 127 22.72 -24.34 12.69
CA VAL A 127 21.81 -25.31 12.08
C VAL A 127 20.37 -24.89 12.36
N VAL A 128 19.56 -24.85 11.31
CA VAL A 128 18.17 -24.39 11.39
C VAL A 128 17.25 -25.56 11.05
N GLU A 129 16.12 -25.67 11.76
CA GLU A 129 15.15 -26.70 11.40
C GLU A 129 14.54 -26.42 10.02
N VAL A 130 14.68 -27.37 9.09
CA VAL A 130 14.19 -27.21 7.71
C VAL A 130 12.68 -26.93 7.66
N ASN A 131 11.88 -27.43 8.61
CA ASN A 131 10.45 -27.13 8.65
C ASN A 131 10.16 -25.67 9.02
N MET A 132 11.03 -25.01 9.79
CA MET A 132 10.94 -23.58 10.05
C MET A 132 11.22 -22.79 8.78
N VAL A 133 12.24 -23.16 8.01
CA VAL A 133 12.53 -22.53 6.70
C VAL A 133 11.40 -22.75 5.70
N ARG A 134 10.80 -23.96 5.66
CA ARG A 134 9.59 -24.23 4.87
C ARG A 134 8.42 -23.34 5.28
N TYR A 135 8.22 -23.13 6.58
CA TYR A 135 7.16 -22.27 7.08
C TYR A 135 7.38 -20.80 6.66
N ILE A 136 8.60 -20.27 6.81
CA ILE A 136 8.96 -18.94 6.33
C ILE A 136 8.75 -18.83 4.81
N ALA A 137 9.19 -19.83 4.03
CA ALA A 137 8.97 -19.86 2.59
C ALA A 137 7.48 -19.85 2.21
N ALA A 138 6.63 -20.53 2.97
CA ALA A 138 5.18 -20.52 2.76
C ALA A 138 4.55 -19.14 3.02
N ILE A 139 5.04 -18.41 4.02
CA ILE A 139 4.61 -17.04 4.30
C ILE A 139 5.02 -16.11 3.15
N LEU A 140 6.27 -16.22 2.68
CA LEU A 140 6.75 -15.45 1.53
C LEU A 140 5.98 -15.80 0.24
N ASP A 141 5.67 -17.08 0.01
CA ASP A 141 4.83 -17.55 -1.10
C ASP A 141 3.45 -16.87 -1.08
N TYR A 142 2.82 -16.83 0.11
CA TYR A 142 1.52 -16.19 0.29
C TYR A 142 1.58 -14.68 0.00
N ILE A 143 2.54 -13.96 0.60
CA ILE A 143 2.67 -12.51 0.42
C ILE A 143 3.00 -12.16 -1.03
N ALA A 144 3.90 -12.92 -1.67
CA ALA A 144 4.21 -12.74 -3.09
C ALA A 144 2.96 -12.92 -3.96
N ALA A 145 2.16 -13.96 -3.69
CA ALA A 145 0.92 -14.20 -4.41
C ALA A 145 -0.11 -13.10 -4.17
N ASP A 146 -0.20 -12.54 -2.96
CA ASP A 146 -1.15 -11.48 -2.61
C ASP A 146 -0.81 -10.15 -3.30
N ILE A 147 0.46 -9.75 -3.27
CA ILE A 147 0.95 -8.56 -3.98
C ILE A 147 0.69 -8.69 -5.49
N LEU A 148 1.01 -9.84 -6.09
CA LEU A 148 0.80 -10.09 -7.52
C LEU A 148 -0.70 -10.18 -7.89
N LYS A 149 -1.56 -10.67 -6.98
CA LYS A 149 -3.02 -10.64 -7.14
C LYS A 149 -3.50 -9.20 -7.25
N LEU A 150 -3.11 -8.35 -6.30
CA LEU A 150 -3.48 -6.93 -6.28
C LEU A 150 -2.96 -6.21 -7.52
N ALA A 151 -1.67 -6.38 -7.87
CA ALA A 151 -1.05 -5.78 -9.05
C ALA A 151 -1.77 -6.12 -10.37
N GLY A 152 -2.07 -7.39 -10.60
CA GLY A 152 -2.81 -7.76 -11.80
C GLY A 152 -4.28 -7.32 -11.80
N ASN A 153 -4.91 -7.13 -10.63
CA ASN A 153 -6.27 -6.60 -10.54
C ASN A 153 -6.31 -5.09 -10.82
N VAL A 154 -5.36 -4.32 -10.30
CA VAL A 154 -5.20 -2.88 -10.59
C VAL A 154 -5.04 -2.68 -12.09
N MET A 155 -4.22 -3.50 -12.74
CA MET A 155 -4.03 -3.51 -14.19
C MET A 155 -5.32 -3.80 -14.98
N LYS A 156 -6.07 -4.86 -14.61
CA LYS A 156 -7.35 -5.19 -15.27
C LYS A 156 -8.35 -4.05 -15.21
N ASN A 157 -8.35 -3.28 -14.12
CA ASN A 157 -9.31 -2.21 -13.88
C ASN A 157 -8.90 -0.87 -14.51
N THR A 158 -7.60 -0.61 -14.72
CA THR A 158 -7.10 0.70 -15.19
C THR A 158 -6.64 0.72 -16.64
N ARG A 159 -6.35 -0.42 -17.28
CA ARG A 159 -5.87 -0.47 -18.68
C ARG A 159 -6.40 -1.70 -19.43
N SER A 160 -7.32 -1.51 -20.39
CA SER A 160 -7.91 -2.61 -21.18
C SER A 160 -6.93 -3.38 -22.08
N VAL A 161 -5.68 -2.91 -22.26
CA VAL A 161 -4.73 -3.43 -23.26
C VAL A 161 -3.37 -3.85 -22.68
N ALA A 162 -3.07 -3.53 -21.41
CA ALA A 162 -1.78 -3.88 -20.81
C ALA A 162 -1.80 -5.34 -20.32
N ILE A 163 -0.96 -6.20 -20.92
CA ILE A 163 -0.85 -7.63 -20.57
C ILE A 163 0.35 -7.89 -19.63
N ARG A 164 1.17 -6.88 -19.31
CA ARG A 164 2.38 -7.03 -18.49
C ARG A 164 2.35 -6.19 -17.21
N ILE A 165 2.58 -6.83 -16.07
CA ILE A 165 2.69 -6.17 -14.76
C ILE A 165 4.04 -5.45 -14.68
N LYS A 166 4.01 -4.14 -14.42
CA LYS A 166 5.19 -3.29 -14.23
C LYS A 166 5.48 -3.03 -12.75
N VAL A 167 6.67 -2.49 -12.48
CA VAL A 167 7.06 -2.03 -11.13
C VAL A 167 6.07 -1.01 -10.58
N SER A 168 5.62 -0.07 -11.41
CA SER A 168 4.65 0.95 -11.01
C SER A 168 3.30 0.37 -10.59
N ASP A 169 2.85 -0.72 -11.23
CA ASP A 169 1.60 -1.39 -10.87
C ASP A 169 1.71 -2.09 -9.51
N ILE A 170 2.89 -2.65 -9.19
CA ILE A 170 3.20 -3.23 -7.88
C ILE A 170 3.22 -2.14 -6.81
N LYS A 171 3.96 -1.04 -7.04
CA LYS A 171 4.02 0.11 -6.12
C LYS A 171 2.62 0.68 -5.83
N LEU A 172 1.82 0.88 -6.87
CA LEU A 172 0.45 1.39 -6.75
C LEU A 172 -0.42 0.43 -5.92
N SER A 173 -0.29 -0.87 -6.14
CA SER A 173 -1.06 -1.89 -5.42
C SER A 173 -0.68 -1.98 -3.95
N LEU A 174 0.62 -1.86 -3.64
CA LEU A 174 1.10 -1.81 -2.26
C LEU A 174 0.58 -0.56 -1.54
N ASN A 175 0.58 0.59 -2.20
CA ASN A 175 0.09 1.84 -1.59
C ASN A 175 -1.43 1.87 -1.41
N ALA A 176 -2.17 1.17 -2.27
CA ALA A 176 -3.62 1.06 -2.16
C ALA A 176 -4.08 0.10 -1.05
N ASP A 177 -3.25 -0.89 -0.69
CA ASP A 177 -3.58 -1.86 0.36
C ASP A 177 -3.05 -1.41 1.73
N VAL A 178 -3.96 -1.16 2.68
CA VAL A 178 -3.60 -0.62 4.01
C VAL A 178 -2.67 -1.57 4.79
N ALA A 179 -2.87 -2.88 4.70
CA ALA A 179 -2.10 -3.84 5.49
C ALA A 179 -0.68 -4.03 4.94
N LEU A 180 -0.55 -4.17 3.61
CA LEU A 180 0.73 -4.26 2.92
C LEU A 180 1.48 -2.93 2.94
N HIS A 181 0.80 -1.80 2.71
CA HIS A 181 1.40 -0.48 2.82
C HIS A 181 2.01 -0.28 4.22
N SER A 182 1.24 -0.61 5.27
CA SER A 182 1.74 -0.49 6.65
C SER A 182 2.92 -1.42 6.93
N LEU A 183 2.89 -2.66 6.45
CA LEU A 183 3.97 -3.63 6.64
C LEU A 183 5.28 -3.15 5.95
N PHE A 184 5.20 -2.73 4.69
CA PHE A 184 6.37 -2.30 3.92
C PHE A 184 6.88 -0.91 4.32
N LYS A 185 6.02 -0.02 4.81
CA LYS A 185 6.43 1.25 5.41
C LYS A 185 7.25 1.02 6.70
N GLN A 186 6.82 0.08 7.54
CA GLN A 186 7.56 -0.29 8.74
C GLN A 186 8.92 -0.92 8.40
N LEU A 187 8.96 -1.78 7.39
CA LEU A 187 10.19 -2.37 6.86
C LEU A 187 11.22 -1.31 6.45
N ASN A 188 10.80 -0.31 5.68
CA ASN A 188 11.68 0.77 5.24
C ASN A 188 12.18 1.60 6.43
N ALA A 189 11.33 1.87 7.42
CA ALA A 189 11.72 2.59 8.64
C ALA A 189 12.71 1.80 9.52
N GLN A 190 12.63 0.47 9.55
CA GLN A 190 13.53 -0.37 10.36
C GLN A 190 14.92 -0.56 9.75
N GLN A 191 15.12 -0.29 8.45
CA GLN A 191 16.45 -0.29 7.82
C GLN A 191 17.26 0.97 8.18
N LEU A 192 16.60 2.04 8.62
CA LEU A 192 17.19 3.32 9.06
C LEU A 192 17.33 3.35 10.59
N GLY A 193 18.23 2.52 11.13
CA GLY A 193 18.50 2.48 12.57
C GLY A 193 19.58 3.46 13.01
N ASP A 194 19.26 4.73 13.27
CA ASP A 194 19.81 5.56 14.38
C ASP A 194 19.03 6.88 14.52
N GLY A 195 18.87 7.37 15.74
CA GLY A 195 18.06 8.53 16.14
C GLY A 195 18.62 9.89 15.72
N THR A 196 18.90 10.07 14.44
CA THR A 196 19.04 11.39 13.82
C THR A 196 17.94 11.49 12.79
N LEU A 197 17.00 12.41 12.96
CA LEU A 197 16.17 12.86 11.84
C LEU A 197 17.15 13.28 10.73
N PRO A 198 17.24 12.57 9.60
CA PRO A 198 17.91 13.14 8.45
C PRO A 198 17.11 14.39 8.09
N PRO A 199 17.74 15.50 7.68
CA PRO A 199 16.99 16.56 7.02
C PRO A 199 16.31 15.89 5.84
N VAL A 200 14.96 15.89 5.82
CA VAL A 200 14.07 15.35 4.78
C VAL A 200 14.84 15.08 3.48
N GLU A 201 15.45 13.90 3.38
CA GLU A 201 16.11 13.50 2.15
C GLU A 201 14.95 13.13 1.25
N ALA A 202 14.64 14.07 0.36
CA ALA A 202 13.75 13.87 -0.76
C ALA A 202 14.03 12.49 -1.35
N CYS A 203 12.94 11.77 -1.63
CA CYS A 203 12.98 10.46 -2.22
C CYS A 203 13.90 10.48 -3.46
N GLU A 204 15.14 10.02 -3.32
CA GLU A 204 15.96 9.63 -4.48
C GLU A 204 15.44 8.27 -4.94
N GLU A 205 14.19 8.27 -5.42
CA GLU A 205 13.79 7.33 -6.44
C GLU A 205 14.70 7.59 -7.64
N ASN A 206 15.16 6.53 -8.29
CA ASN A 206 15.62 6.60 -9.68
C ASN A 206 14.38 6.86 -10.56
N GLU A 207 13.67 7.97 -10.28
CA GLU A 207 12.82 8.66 -11.24
C GLU A 207 13.74 8.95 -12.42
N GLN A 208 13.34 8.55 -13.62
CA GLN A 208 13.65 9.41 -14.74
C GLN A 208 13.14 10.77 -14.33
N ALA A 209 14.04 11.66 -13.87
CA ALA A 209 13.74 12.87 -13.16
C ALA A 209 12.47 13.47 -13.75
N ALA A 210 11.35 13.30 -13.04
CA ALA A 210 10.07 13.69 -13.59
C ALA A 210 10.25 15.17 -13.88
N THR A 211 10.14 15.53 -15.16
CA THR A 211 10.39 16.93 -15.54
C THR A 211 9.41 17.77 -14.74
N TYR A 212 9.80 18.98 -14.35
CA TYR A 212 8.93 19.84 -13.54
C TYR A 212 7.49 19.94 -14.12
N ASP A 213 7.33 19.96 -15.45
CA ASP A 213 6.05 19.82 -16.15
C ASP A 213 5.28 18.52 -15.83
N GLN A 214 5.97 17.37 -15.79
CA GLN A 214 5.37 16.09 -15.42
C GLN A 214 4.93 16.06 -13.95
N LEU A 215 5.68 16.68 -13.04
CA LEU A 215 5.30 16.77 -11.63
C LEU A 215 4.04 17.62 -11.46
N VAL A 216 3.93 18.75 -12.15
CA VAL A 216 2.72 19.60 -12.10
C VAL A 216 1.52 18.88 -12.73
N ARG A 217 1.71 18.14 -13.84
CA ARG A 217 0.65 17.29 -14.42
C ARG A 217 0.19 16.18 -13.47
N GLN A 218 1.12 15.57 -12.75
CA GLN A 218 0.79 14.56 -11.73
C GLN A 218 0.01 15.18 -10.57
N LEU A 219 0.39 16.37 -10.13
CA LEU A 219 -0.30 17.12 -9.09
C LEU A 219 -1.75 17.41 -9.48
N VAL A 220 -1.98 17.94 -10.69
CA VAL A 220 -3.32 18.16 -11.27
C VAL A 220 -4.13 16.85 -11.26
N SER A 221 -3.56 15.76 -11.80
CA SER A 221 -4.26 14.46 -11.83
C SER A 221 -4.57 13.89 -10.45
N ASN A 222 -3.74 14.18 -9.45
CA ASN A 222 -4.00 13.76 -8.07
C ASN A 222 -5.12 14.59 -7.44
N GLU A 223 -5.16 15.89 -7.72
CA GLU A 223 -6.21 16.79 -7.23
C GLU A 223 -7.58 16.44 -7.83
N GLU A 224 -7.66 16.14 -9.13
CA GLU A 224 -8.88 15.64 -9.79
C GLU A 224 -9.46 14.39 -9.10
N LYS A 225 -8.59 13.44 -8.74
CA LYS A 225 -8.98 12.21 -8.04
C LYS A 225 -9.42 12.52 -6.61
N TYR A 226 -8.73 13.42 -5.93
CA TYR A 226 -9.08 13.84 -4.58
C TYR A 226 -10.46 14.49 -4.54
N ILE A 227 -10.75 15.41 -5.47
CA ILE A 227 -12.07 16.02 -5.66
C ILE A 227 -13.13 14.96 -5.96
N SER A 228 -12.82 13.95 -6.79
CA SER A 228 -13.74 12.85 -7.09
C SER A 228 -14.09 12.05 -5.82
N HIS A 229 -13.11 11.77 -4.95
CA HIS A 229 -13.34 11.12 -3.67
C HIS A 229 -14.17 11.99 -2.71
N LEU A 230 -13.88 13.29 -2.63
CA LEU A 230 -14.67 14.22 -1.82
C LEU A 230 -16.12 14.31 -2.31
N ASN A 231 -16.34 14.31 -3.63
CA ASN A 231 -17.68 14.26 -4.21
C ASN A 231 -18.41 12.96 -3.85
N LEU A 232 -17.72 11.82 -3.87
CA LEU A 232 -18.32 10.56 -3.43
C LEU A 232 -18.77 10.63 -1.96
N ILE A 233 -17.95 11.22 -1.09
CA ILE A 233 -18.29 11.39 0.34
C ILE A 233 -19.48 12.32 0.51
N LEU A 234 -19.44 13.51 -0.09
CA LEU A 234 -20.44 14.56 0.10
C LEU A 234 -21.75 14.30 -0.64
N LYS A 235 -21.71 13.68 -1.83
CA LYS A 235 -22.91 13.49 -2.65
C LYS A 235 -23.54 12.11 -2.51
N VAL A 236 -22.74 11.08 -2.24
CA VAL A 236 -23.23 9.69 -2.19
C VAL A 236 -23.31 9.16 -0.76
N TYR A 237 -22.28 9.39 0.06
CA TYR A 237 -22.28 8.87 1.43
C TYR A 237 -23.06 9.74 2.41
N GLN A 238 -23.12 11.06 2.21
CA GLN A 238 -23.87 11.97 3.08
C GLN A 238 -25.40 11.92 2.87
N GLU A 239 -25.86 11.65 1.64
CA GLU A 239 -27.28 11.62 1.29
C GLU A 239 -28.10 10.62 2.13
N PRO A 240 -27.66 9.37 2.36
CA PRO A 240 -28.28 8.42 3.29
C PRO A 240 -28.55 8.95 4.70
N PHE A 241 -27.63 9.76 5.24
CA PHE A 241 -27.78 10.35 6.58
C PHE A 241 -28.80 11.50 6.58
N THR A 242 -29.05 12.10 5.43
CA THR A 242 -29.98 13.23 5.29
C THR A 242 -31.42 12.75 5.00
N ASP A 243 -31.59 11.56 4.40
CA ASP A 243 -32.89 11.00 4.02
C ASP A 243 -33.79 10.62 5.21
N LYS A 244 -33.20 10.29 6.37
CA LYS A 244 -33.94 9.94 7.60
C LYS A 244 -33.54 10.80 8.81
N PRO A 245 -34.04 12.04 8.90
CA PRO A 245 -33.68 12.97 9.99
C PRO A 245 -34.11 12.52 11.38
N LYS A 246 -35.04 11.54 11.48
CA LYS A 246 -35.44 10.92 12.76
C LYS A 246 -34.42 9.92 13.29
N LEU A 247 -33.70 9.23 12.40
CA LEU A 247 -32.65 8.27 12.75
C LEU A 247 -31.29 8.95 12.87
N PHE A 248 -31.06 9.97 12.05
CA PHE A 248 -29.83 10.75 12.01
C PHE A 248 -30.16 12.23 12.23
N PRO A 249 -30.01 12.74 13.45
CA PRO A 249 -30.23 14.15 13.73
C PRO A 249 -29.31 15.02 12.87
N PRO A 250 -29.82 16.06 12.19
CA PRO A 250 -29.05 16.85 11.23
C PRO A 250 -27.83 17.53 11.87
N GLU A 251 -27.91 17.88 13.15
CA GLU A 251 -26.80 18.47 13.89
C GLU A 251 -25.65 17.49 14.15
N GLU A 252 -25.94 16.20 14.32
CA GLU A 252 -24.91 15.17 14.48
C GLU A 252 -24.32 14.77 13.13
N VAL A 253 -25.14 14.72 12.08
CA VAL A 253 -24.66 14.48 10.70
C VAL A 253 -23.72 15.59 10.25
N LYS A 254 -24.05 16.87 10.51
CA LYS A 254 -23.15 17.99 10.21
C LYS A 254 -21.79 17.87 10.90
N LYS A 255 -21.75 17.35 12.14
CA LYS A 255 -20.49 17.11 12.86
C LYS A 255 -19.66 16.00 12.24
N VAL A 256 -20.28 14.96 11.70
CA VAL A 256 -19.57 13.85 11.03
C VAL A 256 -18.86 14.34 9.76
N PHE A 257 -19.50 15.22 8.99
CA PHE A 257 -18.97 15.72 7.71
C PHE A 257 -18.39 17.14 7.83
N LEU A 258 -17.98 17.55 9.04
CA LEU A 258 -17.48 18.90 9.30
C LEU A 258 -16.21 19.18 8.48
N HIS A 259 -16.09 20.40 7.95
CA HIS A 259 -14.99 20.88 7.09
C HIS A 259 -14.76 20.15 5.75
N LEU A 260 -15.38 19.00 5.49
CA LEU A 260 -15.28 18.33 4.18
C LEU A 260 -15.79 19.17 3.00
N PRO A 261 -16.90 19.94 3.12
CA PRO A 261 -17.33 20.85 2.05
C PRO A 261 -16.32 21.98 1.79
N GLU A 262 -15.69 22.49 2.85
CA GLU A 262 -14.66 23.54 2.76
C GLU A 262 -13.39 22.98 2.09
N LEU A 263 -12.96 21.76 2.45
CA LEU A 263 -11.86 21.07 1.79
C LEU A 263 -12.14 20.82 0.30
N HIS A 264 -13.38 20.44 -0.04
CA HIS A 264 -13.78 20.29 -1.43
C HIS A 264 -13.71 21.62 -2.19
N ALA A 265 -14.19 22.72 -1.58
CA ALA A 265 -14.11 24.04 -2.21
C ALA A 265 -12.65 24.46 -2.43
N LEU A 266 -11.79 24.30 -1.42
CA LEU A 266 -10.35 24.57 -1.50
C LEU A 266 -9.68 23.77 -2.62
N SER A 267 -9.94 22.46 -2.70
CA SER A 267 -9.38 21.59 -3.72
C SER A 267 -9.83 21.96 -5.14
N VAL A 268 -11.09 22.34 -5.31
CA VAL A 268 -11.60 22.83 -6.60
C VAL A 268 -10.92 24.15 -6.99
N GLN A 269 -10.70 25.06 -6.05
CA GLN A 269 -9.97 26.30 -6.28
C GLN A 269 -8.51 26.02 -6.67
N LEU A 270 -7.82 25.16 -5.92
CA LEU A 270 -6.44 24.75 -6.21
C LEU A 270 -6.32 24.13 -7.61
N LEU A 271 -7.20 23.20 -7.95
CA LEU A 271 -7.20 22.57 -9.28
C LEU A 271 -7.42 23.61 -10.37
N SER A 272 -8.38 24.52 -10.20
CA SER A 272 -8.67 25.57 -11.19
C SER A 272 -7.45 26.47 -11.42
N SER A 273 -6.79 26.93 -10.35
CA SER A 273 -5.58 27.77 -10.46
C SER A 273 -4.38 27.02 -11.05
N LEU A 274 -4.25 25.71 -10.78
CA LEU A 274 -3.21 24.87 -11.38
C LEU A 274 -3.47 24.63 -12.87
N ASP A 275 -4.72 24.39 -13.27
CA ASP A 275 -5.13 24.24 -14.67
C ASP A 275 -4.87 25.52 -15.45
N GLU A 276 -5.23 26.69 -14.90
CA GLU A 276 -4.89 28.00 -15.49
C GLU A 276 -3.38 28.16 -15.68
N CYS A 277 -2.57 27.77 -14.69
CA CYS A 277 -1.11 27.79 -14.81
C CYS A 277 -0.59 26.85 -15.90
N MET A 278 -1.22 25.68 -16.07
CA MET A 278 -0.85 24.70 -17.09
C MET A 278 -1.26 25.14 -18.49
N GLU A 279 -2.39 25.84 -18.63
CA GLU A 279 -2.83 26.41 -19.91
C GLU A 279 -1.94 27.59 -20.33
N MET A 280 -1.50 28.41 -19.37
CA MET A 280 -0.58 29.52 -19.59
C MET A 280 0.86 29.07 -19.82
N ALA A 281 1.22 27.86 -19.38
CA ALA A 281 2.47 27.17 -19.70
C ALA A 281 2.46 26.64 -21.14
N GLY A 282 2.31 27.55 -22.10
CA GLY A 282 2.34 27.30 -23.52
C GLY A 282 3.67 27.69 -24.16
N VAL A 283 3.68 27.75 -25.49
CA VAL A 283 4.80 28.29 -26.27
C VAL A 283 4.61 29.80 -26.40
N VAL A 284 5.34 30.57 -25.61
CA VAL A 284 5.47 32.02 -25.80
C VAL A 284 6.79 32.25 -26.54
N ASP A 285 6.75 32.95 -27.68
CA ASP A 285 7.94 33.28 -28.49
C ASP A 285 8.82 32.09 -28.93
N GLY A 286 8.26 30.88 -29.05
CA GLY A 286 8.96 29.71 -29.56
C GLY A 286 9.77 28.92 -28.52
N GLU A 287 9.77 29.33 -27.25
CA GLU A 287 10.40 28.60 -26.15
C GLU A 287 9.36 27.91 -25.25
N PRO A 288 9.59 26.65 -24.82
CA PRO A 288 8.71 25.97 -23.89
C PRO A 288 8.84 26.59 -22.49
N GLN A 289 7.79 27.25 -22.02
CA GLN A 289 7.76 27.83 -20.68
C GLN A 289 7.23 26.82 -19.66
N SER A 290 7.92 26.70 -18.53
CA SER A 290 7.51 25.82 -17.42
C SER A 290 6.30 26.40 -16.67
N PRO A 291 5.34 25.57 -16.23
CA PRO A 291 4.15 26.01 -15.49
C PRO A 291 4.50 26.64 -14.14
N GLN A 292 4.10 27.88 -13.90
CA GLN A 292 4.46 28.61 -12.67
C GLN A 292 3.58 28.21 -11.47
N ALA A 293 3.53 26.92 -11.15
CA ALA A 293 2.71 26.38 -10.06
C ALA A 293 3.05 27.00 -8.69
N GLY A 294 4.27 27.49 -8.50
CA GLY A 294 4.69 28.14 -7.25
C GLY A 294 3.86 29.38 -6.89
N PHE A 295 3.43 30.16 -7.89
CA PHE A 295 2.62 31.36 -7.66
C PHE A 295 1.24 31.02 -7.06
N VAL A 296 0.64 29.91 -7.52
CA VAL A 296 -0.63 29.40 -6.98
C VAL A 296 -0.51 29.12 -5.49
N PHE A 297 0.56 28.43 -5.08
CA PHE A 297 0.78 28.10 -3.69
C PHE A 297 1.09 29.33 -2.82
N GLU A 298 1.83 30.29 -3.36
CA GLU A 298 2.11 31.56 -2.68
C GLU A 298 0.80 32.33 -2.41
N GLU A 299 -0.03 32.56 -3.43
CA GLU A 299 -1.30 33.28 -3.31
C GLU A 299 -2.27 32.60 -2.33
N MET A 300 -2.43 31.28 -2.43
CA MET A 300 -3.31 30.51 -1.55
C MET A 300 -2.79 30.47 -0.09
N ALA A 301 -1.48 30.44 0.10
CA ALA A 301 -0.87 30.50 1.44
C ALA A 301 -1.01 31.90 2.07
N GLU A 302 -0.81 32.98 1.30
CA GLU A 302 -1.05 34.35 1.78
C GLU A 302 -2.49 34.56 2.23
N SER A 303 -3.43 33.97 1.50
CA SER A 303 -4.86 34.03 1.80
C SER A 303 -5.30 33.05 2.91
N GLN A 304 -4.37 32.29 3.50
CA GLN A 304 -4.63 31.30 4.56
C GLN A 304 -5.67 30.23 4.18
N GLU A 305 -5.80 29.94 2.88
CA GLU A 305 -6.81 29.02 2.35
C GLU A 305 -6.59 27.57 2.87
N PHE A 306 -5.35 27.22 3.21
CA PHE A 306 -5.00 25.89 3.72
C PHE A 306 -5.36 25.64 5.20
N ASP A 307 -5.79 26.66 5.95
CA ASP A 307 -6.17 26.50 7.37
C ASP A 307 -7.35 25.53 7.56
N VAL A 308 -8.15 25.33 6.51
CA VAL A 308 -9.23 24.34 6.46
C VAL A 308 -8.71 22.93 6.76
N TYR A 309 -7.50 22.58 6.30
CA TYR A 309 -6.88 21.28 6.61
C TYR A 309 -6.56 21.13 8.09
N ALA A 310 -6.08 22.19 8.74
CA ALA A 310 -5.81 22.18 10.18
C ALA A 310 -7.12 22.05 10.98
N ASN A 311 -8.17 22.78 10.56
CA ASN A 311 -9.49 22.70 11.18
C ASN A 311 -10.11 21.31 11.06
N TYR A 312 -10.00 20.68 9.89
CA TYR A 312 -10.42 19.30 9.67
C TYR A 312 -9.64 18.31 10.54
N ALA A 313 -8.30 18.43 10.60
CA ALA A 313 -7.47 17.53 11.40
C ALA A 313 -7.77 17.63 12.91
N ASN A 314 -7.99 18.86 13.41
CA ASN A 314 -8.30 19.11 14.81
C ASN A 314 -9.69 18.61 15.23
N SER A 315 -10.65 18.61 14.30
CA SER A 315 -12.04 18.16 14.54
C SER A 315 -12.29 16.69 14.14
N TYR A 316 -11.26 16.00 13.63
CA TYR A 316 -11.38 14.61 13.19
C TYR A 316 -11.81 13.67 14.34
N SER A 317 -11.24 13.82 15.53
CA SER A 317 -11.62 13.01 16.70
C SER A 317 -13.10 13.20 17.07
N ASP A 318 -13.61 14.43 16.97
CA ASP A 318 -15.00 14.73 17.28
C ASP A 318 -15.95 14.18 16.22
N SER A 319 -15.55 14.24 14.95
CA SER A 319 -16.29 13.66 13.83
C SER A 319 -16.41 12.14 13.96
N VAL A 320 -15.32 11.46 14.33
CA VAL A 320 -15.32 10.01 14.59
C VAL A 320 -16.22 9.65 15.77
N ASN A 321 -16.16 10.41 16.87
CA ASN A 321 -17.01 10.19 18.03
C ASN A 321 -18.49 10.40 17.72
N ALA A 322 -18.84 11.41 16.91
CA ALA A 322 -20.21 11.66 16.45
C ALA A 322 -20.72 10.49 15.59
N LEU A 323 -19.89 10.00 14.66
CA LEU A 323 -20.23 8.85 13.83
C LEU A 323 -20.42 7.58 14.67
N GLN A 324 -19.55 7.34 15.64
CA GLN A 324 -19.65 6.17 16.52
C GLN A 324 -20.95 6.19 17.33
N LYS A 325 -21.34 7.34 17.87
CA LYS A 325 -22.63 7.52 18.57
C LYS A 325 -23.84 7.25 17.66
N LEU A 326 -23.80 7.74 16.41
CA LEU A 326 -24.86 7.46 15.44
C LEU A 326 -24.94 5.98 15.10
N LEU A 327 -23.79 5.32 15.04
CA LEU A 327 -23.70 3.88 14.79
C LEU A 327 -24.10 3.05 16.00
N GLU A 328 -24.17 3.55 17.24
CA GLU A 328 -24.60 2.73 18.39
C GLU A 328 -26.08 2.31 18.31
N ASN A 329 -26.91 3.05 17.57
CA ASN A 329 -28.32 2.70 17.35
C ASN A 329 -28.45 1.52 16.38
N ALA A 330 -29.07 0.42 16.83
CA ALA A 330 -29.28 -0.79 16.04
C ALA A 330 -30.09 -0.55 14.75
N GLU A 331 -31.09 0.33 14.81
CA GLU A 331 -31.94 0.67 13.66
C GLU A 331 -31.16 1.48 12.60
N ALA A 332 -30.25 2.35 13.05
CA ALA A 332 -29.34 3.08 12.16
C ALA A 332 -28.32 2.16 11.48
N LYS A 333 -27.75 1.18 12.21
CA LYS A 333 -26.84 0.17 11.62
C LYS A 333 -27.52 -0.65 10.54
N GLU A 334 -28.74 -1.10 10.78
CA GLU A 334 -29.48 -1.93 9.83
C GLU A 334 -29.82 -1.15 8.57
N TYR A 335 -30.26 0.10 8.73
CA TYR A 335 -30.50 1.01 7.62
C TYR A 335 -29.25 1.26 6.77
N LEU A 336 -28.10 1.56 7.40
CA LEU A 336 -26.84 1.77 6.69
C LEU A 336 -26.32 0.50 6.01
N LYS A 337 -26.57 -0.69 6.56
CA LYS A 337 -26.24 -1.97 5.89
C LYS A 337 -27.04 -2.17 4.61
N VAL A 338 -28.35 -1.89 4.65
CA VAL A 338 -29.21 -1.97 3.45
C VAL A 338 -28.73 -0.99 2.39
N ILE A 339 -28.42 0.24 2.79
CA ILE A 339 -27.87 1.25 1.88
C ILE A 339 -26.49 0.87 1.35
N GLN A 340 -25.60 0.30 2.16
CA GLN A 340 -24.30 -0.18 1.70
C GLN A 340 -24.45 -1.28 0.62
N ILE A 341 -25.43 -2.17 0.76
CA ILE A 341 -25.75 -3.18 -0.25
C ILE A 341 -26.29 -2.52 -1.54
N LEU A 342 -27.18 -1.53 -1.41
CA LEU A 342 -27.72 -0.80 -2.55
C LEU A 342 -26.67 0.05 -3.27
N LEU A 343 -25.79 0.73 -2.52
CA LEU A 343 -24.68 1.51 -3.06
C LEU A 343 -23.64 0.60 -3.71
N SER A 344 -23.30 -0.55 -3.12
CA SER A 344 -22.39 -1.51 -3.77
C SER A 344 -22.97 -2.10 -5.05
N LEU A 345 -24.30 -2.30 -5.13
CA LEU A 345 -24.99 -2.67 -6.38
C LEU A 345 -24.98 -1.51 -7.40
N CYS A 346 -25.33 -0.29 -7.00
CA CYS A 346 -25.35 0.89 -7.90
C CYS A 346 -23.96 1.30 -8.38
N ILE A 347 -22.93 1.20 -7.54
CA ILE A 347 -21.53 1.39 -7.93
C ILE A 347 -21.17 0.34 -8.99
N VAL A 348 -21.48 -0.94 -8.78
CA VAL A 348 -21.27 -2.00 -9.78
C VAL A 348 -22.00 -1.71 -11.10
N PHE A 349 -23.20 -1.11 -11.08
CA PHE A 349 -23.95 -0.75 -12.28
C PHE A 349 -23.48 0.55 -12.97
N SER A 350 -23.06 1.58 -12.24
CA SER A 350 -22.47 2.80 -12.81
C SER A 350 -21.10 2.53 -13.45
N TYR A 351 -20.34 1.54 -12.96
CA TYR A 351 -19.10 1.09 -13.59
C TYR A 351 -19.29 0.05 -14.71
N CYS A 352 -20.54 -0.38 -15.00
CA CYS A 352 -20.88 -1.26 -16.12
C CYS A 352 -21.68 -0.56 -17.24
N GLY A 353 -21.86 0.76 -17.13
CA GLY A 353 -22.64 1.57 -18.08
C GLY A 353 -21.87 2.78 -18.58
N CYS A 354 -20.85 2.54 -19.40
CA CYS A 354 -20.41 3.32 -20.57
C CYS A 354 -19.12 2.68 -21.12
#